data_AF-A0A9D1GA46-F1
#
_entry.id   AF-A0A9D1GA46-F1
#
_cell.length_a   1.000
_cell.length_b   1.000
_cell.length_c   1.000
_cell.angle_alpha   90.00
_cell.angle_beta   90.00
_cell.angle_gamma   90.00
#
_symmetry.space_group_name_H-M   'P 1'
#
loop_
_entity.id
_entity.type
_entity.pdbx_description
1 polymer ?
#
loop_
_entity_poly.entity_id
_entity_poly.type
_entity_poly.pdbx_seq_one_letter_code
_entity_poly.pdbx_strand_id
1 'polypeptide(L)'
;MFSKEPLGINDADFIYYELDTDQKVLEEMIETYNFFTIDFHDHLKQNYPNYYTENIKIKFINWGHMEIVYVLDNGKEKYTLLMGQPKLEYGKIKNEYENLKILSQNNNNNNIVKPLLYYANPNYHREIYMTPYYYQARCISYLDEKLGIYVPEPVYHFEEFKEDDKDVIEEVITAKIISLYNLTTHIGLDKFRVSSGDFILRKGFEDTINNVNSVFNDMKVIAARKLVNMSLDDYIDLIYERLEKFDSKNIDKGIELGFSKVKKRT
;
A
#
# COMPACT_ATOMS: atom_id res chain seq x y z
N MET A 1 30.16 6.87 13.80
CA MET A 1 29.01 6.60 14.69
C MET A 1 27.80 6.43 13.76
N PHE A 2 27.42 5.19 13.42
CA PHE A 2 26.28 4.98 12.52
C PHE A 2 25.00 5.24 13.30
N SER A 3 24.37 6.41 13.12
CA SER A 3 22.99 6.56 13.56
C SER A 3 22.18 5.53 12.78
N LYS A 4 21.54 4.60 13.49
CA LYS A 4 20.57 3.70 12.87
C LYS A 4 19.43 4.58 12.39
N GLU A 5 19.36 4.83 11.08
CA GLU A 5 18.21 5.52 10.49
C GLU A 5 16.92 4.83 10.95
N PRO A 6 15.93 5.60 11.42
CA PRO A 6 14.64 5.03 11.77
C PRO A 6 14.03 4.40 10.51
N LEU A 7 13.72 3.11 10.59
CA LEU A 7 13.10 2.35 9.49
C LEU A 7 11.61 2.66 9.31
N GLY A 8 11.05 3.50 10.17
CA GLY A 8 9.62 3.74 10.33
C GLY A 8 9.33 4.78 11.42
N ILE A 9 8.06 4.91 11.78
CA ILE A 9 7.61 5.81 12.84
C ILE A 9 7.88 5.13 14.19
N ASN A 10 8.64 5.76 15.07
CA ASN A 10 9.15 5.13 16.31
C ASN A 10 8.11 4.96 17.43
N ASP A 11 6.84 5.32 17.21
CA ASP A 11 5.86 5.41 18.27
C ASP A 11 4.61 4.56 17.97
N ALA A 12 4.29 3.67 18.91
CA ALA A 12 3.03 2.90 18.91
C ALA A 12 1.79 3.82 18.98
N ASP A 13 1.97 5.07 19.43
CA ASP A 13 0.93 6.10 19.54
C ASP A 13 0.28 6.47 18.21
N PHE A 14 0.91 6.12 17.08
CA PHE A 14 0.38 6.40 15.75
C PHE A 14 -0.42 5.23 15.16
N ILE A 15 -0.38 4.03 15.73
CA ILE A 15 -1.06 2.88 15.11
C ILE A 15 -2.57 3.08 15.16
N TYR A 16 -3.16 3.29 13.99
CA TYR A 16 -4.59 3.36 13.79
C TYR A 16 -5.14 1.97 13.45
N TYR A 17 -6.08 1.50 14.27
CA TYR A 17 -6.85 0.29 14.02
C TYR A 17 -8.30 0.63 13.68
N GLU A 18 -8.80 0.07 12.60
CA GLU A 18 -10.24 -0.01 12.36
C GLU A 18 -10.80 -1.19 13.10
N LEU A 19 -11.71 -0.89 14.04
CA LEU A 19 -12.28 -1.84 14.99
C LEU A 19 -13.80 -1.88 14.86
N ASP A 20 -14.35 -3.06 15.12
CA ASP A 20 -15.76 -3.21 15.45
C ASP A 20 -16.06 -2.68 16.85
N THR A 21 -17.35 -2.45 17.14
CA THR A 21 -17.80 -1.76 18.35
C THR A 21 -17.45 -2.47 19.65
N ASP A 22 -17.23 -3.78 19.59
CA ASP A 22 -16.91 -4.66 20.71
C ASP A 22 -15.41 -4.94 20.86
N GLN A 23 -14.59 -4.60 19.85
CA GLN A 23 -13.14 -4.75 19.90
C GLN A 23 -12.47 -3.63 20.70
N LYS A 24 -11.39 -3.96 21.41
CA LYS A 24 -10.60 -2.98 22.17
C LYS A 24 -9.20 -2.84 21.61
N VAL A 25 -8.77 -1.60 21.40
CA VAL A 25 -7.44 -1.25 20.84
C VAL A 25 -6.30 -1.99 21.54
N LEU A 26 -6.29 -2.03 22.88
CA LEU A 26 -5.21 -2.67 23.63
C LEU A 26 -5.16 -4.20 23.40
N GLU A 27 -6.31 -4.84 23.31
CA GLU A 27 -6.41 -6.29 23.05
C GLU A 27 -5.86 -6.59 21.64
N GLU A 28 -6.27 -5.79 20.65
CA GLU A 28 -5.82 -5.90 19.25
C GLU A 28 -4.31 -5.63 19.08
N MET A 29 -3.75 -4.70 19.86
CA MET A 29 -2.30 -4.48 19.92
C MET A 29 -1.55 -5.72 20.44
N ILE A 30 -2.08 -6.34 21.50
CA ILE A 30 -1.48 -7.56 22.10
C ILE A 30 -1.59 -8.73 21.12
N GLU A 31 -2.75 -8.92 20.48
CA GLU A 31 -2.94 -9.98 19.48
C GLU A 31 -2.02 -9.81 18.29
N THR A 32 -1.90 -8.58 17.77
CA THR A 32 -0.99 -8.26 16.66
C THR A 32 0.46 -8.51 17.05
N TYR A 33 0.85 -8.13 18.27
CA TYR A 33 2.20 -8.40 18.78
C TYR A 33 2.48 -9.91 18.88
N ASN A 34 1.55 -10.69 19.42
CA ASN A 34 1.70 -12.15 19.54
C ASN A 34 1.73 -12.82 18.16
N PHE A 35 0.87 -12.39 17.23
CA PHE A 35 0.88 -12.84 15.85
C PHE A 35 2.25 -12.63 15.21
N PHE A 36 2.85 -11.45 15.35
CA PHE A 36 4.16 -11.19 14.76
C PHE A 36 5.32 -11.91 15.45
N THR A 37 5.37 -11.89 16.78
CA THR A 37 6.55 -12.34 17.55
C THR A 37 6.58 -13.83 17.82
N ILE A 38 5.43 -14.50 17.78
CA ILE A 38 5.32 -15.94 18.02
C ILE A 38 5.00 -16.62 16.68
N ASP A 39 3.82 -16.36 16.16
CA ASP A 39 3.22 -17.17 15.09
C ASP A 39 3.88 -16.96 13.72
N PHE A 40 3.88 -15.72 13.22
CA PHE A 40 4.49 -15.39 11.93
C PHE A 40 6.01 -15.59 11.94
N HIS A 41 6.66 -15.22 13.05
CA HIS A 41 8.09 -15.46 13.25
C HIS A 41 8.44 -16.95 13.14
N ASP A 42 7.72 -17.83 13.83
CA ASP A 42 7.94 -19.27 13.77
C ASP A 42 7.62 -19.84 12.38
N HIS A 43 6.57 -19.34 11.73
CA HIS A 43 6.24 -19.70 10.35
C HIS A 43 7.40 -19.39 9.39
N LEU A 44 7.98 -18.18 9.47
CA LEU A 44 9.13 -17.79 8.66
C LEU A 44 10.35 -18.67 8.96
N LYS A 45 10.64 -18.91 10.23
CA LYS A 45 11.77 -19.75 10.66
C LYS A 45 11.69 -21.17 10.10
N GLN A 46 10.50 -21.77 10.10
CA GLN A 46 10.30 -23.15 9.69
C GLN A 46 10.20 -23.32 8.17
N ASN A 47 9.53 -22.39 7.49
CA ASN A 47 9.13 -22.58 6.09
C ASN A 47 9.89 -21.68 5.11
N TYR A 48 10.43 -20.55 5.57
CA TYR A 48 11.06 -19.54 4.73
C TYR A 48 12.37 -19.02 5.33
N PRO A 49 13.38 -19.89 5.51
CA PRO A 49 14.64 -19.54 6.17
C PRO A 49 15.41 -18.40 5.47
N ASN A 50 15.12 -18.13 4.19
CA ASN A 50 15.72 -17.00 3.46
C ASN A 50 15.17 -15.64 3.91
N TYR A 51 13.94 -15.60 4.42
CA TYR A 51 13.32 -14.38 4.97
C TYR A 51 13.55 -14.24 6.47
N TYR A 52 14.09 -15.27 7.13
CA TYR A 52 14.28 -15.33 8.57
C TYR A 52 15.74 -15.13 8.98
N THR A 53 15.96 -14.36 10.05
CA THR A 53 17.20 -14.39 10.85
C THR A 53 16.84 -14.20 12.33
N GLU A 54 17.75 -14.58 13.23
CA GLU A 54 17.56 -14.38 14.69
C GLU A 54 17.40 -12.90 15.08
N ASN A 55 17.81 -11.97 14.22
CA ASN A 55 17.78 -10.53 14.47
C ASN A 55 16.68 -9.80 13.68
N ILE A 56 15.66 -10.54 13.21
CA ILE A 56 14.55 -9.97 12.46
C ILE A 56 13.84 -8.88 13.27
N LYS A 57 13.49 -7.78 12.60
CA LYS A 57 12.76 -6.65 13.20
C LYS A 57 11.56 -6.33 12.37
N ILE A 58 10.41 -6.26 13.02
CA ILE A 58 9.17 -5.79 12.41
C ILE A 58 8.85 -4.45 13.05
N LYS A 59 8.67 -3.43 12.21
CA LYS A 59 8.37 -2.06 12.66
C LYS A 59 7.20 -1.51 11.89
N PHE A 60 6.29 -0.86 12.60
CA PHE A 60 5.18 -0.14 12.01
C PHE A 60 5.70 1.04 11.15
N ILE A 61 5.09 1.28 9.98
CA ILE A 61 5.47 2.39 9.08
C ILE A 61 4.29 3.25 8.62
N ASN A 62 3.13 2.66 8.32
CA ASN A 62 1.95 3.39 7.85
C ASN A 62 0.66 2.55 8.03
N TRP A 63 -0.50 3.15 7.88
CA TRP A 63 -1.79 2.45 7.84
C TRP A 63 -2.67 3.01 6.72
N GLY A 64 -3.63 2.21 6.28
CA GLY A 64 -4.74 2.59 5.43
C GLY A 64 -6.02 1.90 5.89
N HIS A 65 -7.10 2.13 5.15
CA HIS A 65 -8.43 1.59 5.47
C HIS A 65 -8.49 0.05 5.46
N MET A 66 -7.72 -0.59 4.58
CA MET A 66 -7.68 -2.05 4.48
C MET A 66 -6.51 -2.66 5.25
N GLU A 67 -5.38 -1.96 5.33
CA GLU A 67 -4.12 -2.57 5.71
C GLU A 67 -3.33 -1.73 6.70
N ILE A 68 -2.59 -2.41 7.56
CA ILE A 68 -1.57 -1.84 8.42
C ILE A 68 -0.23 -2.29 7.86
N VAL A 69 0.62 -1.31 7.62
CA VAL A 69 1.86 -1.47 6.88
C VAL A 69 3.02 -1.49 7.87
N TYR A 70 3.80 -2.57 7.79
CA TYR A 70 5.02 -2.76 8.56
C TYR A 70 6.21 -2.92 7.61
N VAL A 71 7.41 -2.69 8.12
CA VAL A 71 8.66 -3.10 7.50
C VAL A 71 9.24 -4.26 8.29
N LEU A 72 9.62 -5.32 7.58
CA LEU A 72 10.42 -6.42 8.09
C LEU A 72 11.86 -6.22 7.63
N ASP A 73 12.79 -6.14 8.57
CA ASP A 73 14.23 -6.10 8.33
C ASP A 73 14.84 -7.39 8.89
N ASN A 74 15.35 -8.25 8.01
CA ASN A 74 15.99 -9.50 8.42
C ASN A 74 17.52 -9.38 8.56
N GLY A 75 18.07 -8.16 8.50
CA GLY A 75 19.50 -7.88 8.56
C GLY A 75 20.25 -8.01 7.23
N LYS A 76 19.60 -8.53 6.18
CA LYS A 76 20.13 -8.59 4.81
C LYS A 76 19.34 -7.69 3.87
N GLU A 77 18.02 -7.82 3.94
CA GLU A 77 17.07 -7.12 3.10
C GLU A 77 15.89 -6.61 3.94
N LYS A 78 15.16 -5.65 3.36
CA LYS A 78 13.94 -5.12 3.93
C LYS A 78 12.76 -5.50 3.04
N TYR A 79 11.63 -5.77 3.67
CA TYR A 79 10.37 -6.10 3.02
C TYR A 79 9.25 -5.29 3.64
N THR A 80 8.23 -4.98 2.84
CA THR A 80 6.99 -4.42 3.35
C THR A 80 6.07 -5.58 3.72
N LEU A 81 5.42 -5.50 4.87
CA LEU A 81 4.33 -6.39 5.26
C LEU A 81 3.02 -5.60 5.26
N LEU A 82 2.01 -6.14 4.60
CA LEU A 82 0.67 -5.56 4.52
C LEU A 82 -0.29 -6.50 5.23
N MET A 83 -0.64 -6.13 6.46
CA MET A 83 -1.53 -6.90 7.34
C MET A 83 -2.94 -6.31 7.26
N GLY A 84 -3.96 -7.14 7.15
CA GLY A 84 -5.35 -6.65 7.20
C GLY A 84 -5.65 -5.89 8.49
N GLN A 85 -6.46 -4.83 8.38
CA GLN A 85 -7.07 -4.17 9.53
C GLN A 85 -7.93 -5.17 10.32
N PRO A 86 -8.03 -5.09 11.66
CA PRO A 86 -8.78 -6.05 12.47
C PRO A 86 -10.25 -6.21 12.07
N LYS A 87 -10.90 -5.12 11.66
CA LYS A 87 -12.28 -5.13 11.15
C LYS A 87 -12.44 -5.67 9.73
N LEU A 88 -11.34 -5.84 8.99
CA LEU A 88 -11.42 -6.28 7.61
C LEU A 88 -11.87 -7.74 7.54
N GLU A 89 -12.86 -8.02 6.68
CA GLU A 89 -13.33 -9.38 6.43
C GLU A 89 -12.16 -10.31 6.03
N TYR A 90 -12.03 -11.44 6.72
CA TYR A 90 -11.03 -12.45 6.43
C TYR A 90 -11.16 -12.96 4.98
N GLY A 91 -10.05 -13.07 4.27
CA GLY A 91 -9.96 -13.46 2.87
C GLY A 91 -9.70 -12.28 1.93
N LYS A 92 -9.91 -11.02 2.37
CA LYS A 92 -9.69 -9.84 1.51
C LYS A 92 -8.23 -9.66 1.16
N ILE A 93 -7.33 -9.85 2.12
CA ILE A 93 -5.89 -9.70 1.92
C ILE A 93 -5.37 -10.81 1.02
N LYS A 94 -5.88 -12.04 1.19
CA LYS A 94 -5.60 -13.14 0.27
C LYS A 94 -6.00 -12.82 -1.17
N ASN A 95 -7.20 -12.27 -1.35
CA ASN A 95 -7.71 -11.95 -2.69
C ASN A 95 -6.84 -10.88 -3.35
N GLU A 96 -6.44 -9.84 -2.62
CA GLU A 96 -5.52 -8.83 -3.14
C GLU A 96 -4.15 -9.43 -3.50
N TYR A 97 -3.58 -10.24 -2.62
CA TYR A 97 -2.34 -10.96 -2.88
C TYR A 97 -2.40 -11.80 -4.18
N GLU A 98 -3.45 -12.58 -4.38
CA GLU A 98 -3.59 -13.41 -5.59
C GLU A 98 -3.82 -12.54 -6.84
N ASN A 99 -4.55 -11.42 -6.74
CA ASN A 99 -4.73 -10.50 -7.86
C ASN A 99 -3.39 -9.83 -8.25
N LEU A 100 -2.62 -9.34 -7.28
CA LEU A 100 -1.29 -8.79 -7.49
C LEU A 100 -0.38 -9.83 -8.16
N LYS A 101 -0.46 -11.08 -7.71
CA LYS A 101 0.32 -12.20 -8.25
C LYS A 101 -0.04 -12.47 -9.71
N ILE A 102 -1.33 -12.56 -10.05
CA ILE A 102 -1.82 -12.72 -11.42
C ILE A 102 -1.32 -11.58 -12.31
N LEU A 103 -1.47 -10.33 -11.87
CA LEU A 103 -1.03 -9.16 -12.63
C LEU A 103 0.49 -9.11 -12.81
N SER A 104 1.26 -9.51 -11.79
CA SER A 104 2.73 -9.50 -11.81
C SER A 104 3.36 -10.57 -12.72
N GLN A 105 2.61 -11.61 -13.07
CA GLN A 105 3.07 -12.68 -13.97
C GLN A 105 3.08 -12.25 -15.43
N ASN A 106 2.42 -11.15 -15.76
CA ASN A 106 2.31 -10.65 -17.13
C ASN A 106 3.56 -9.83 -17.47
N ASN A 107 4.41 -10.37 -18.36
CA ASN A 107 5.50 -9.69 -19.10
C ASN A 107 6.34 -8.64 -18.34
N ASN A 108 7.24 -9.08 -17.44
CA ASN A 108 8.30 -8.22 -16.87
C ASN A 108 7.79 -6.87 -16.32
N ASN A 109 6.54 -6.82 -15.88
CA ASN A 109 5.90 -5.54 -15.69
C ASN A 109 6.33 -4.95 -14.34
N ASN A 110 7.37 -4.11 -14.39
CA ASN A 110 7.82 -3.28 -13.27
C ASN A 110 6.74 -2.30 -12.79
N ASN A 111 5.57 -2.29 -13.42
CA ASN A 111 4.44 -1.42 -13.15
C ASN A 111 3.63 -1.82 -11.91
N ILE A 112 3.82 -3.04 -11.39
CA ILE A 112 3.14 -3.51 -10.18
C ILE A 112 4.16 -4.01 -9.15
N VAL A 113 3.83 -3.87 -7.87
CA VAL A 113 4.61 -4.49 -6.81
C VAL A 113 4.32 -5.99 -6.78
N LYS A 114 5.39 -6.77 -6.91
CA LYS A 114 5.31 -8.23 -6.90
C LYS A 114 5.10 -8.73 -5.47
N PRO A 115 4.03 -9.50 -5.19
CA PRO A 115 3.87 -10.13 -3.90
C PRO A 115 4.81 -11.33 -3.77
N LEU A 116 5.37 -11.54 -2.58
CA LEU A 116 6.43 -12.51 -2.31
C LEU A 116 5.96 -13.69 -1.47
N LEU A 117 5.15 -13.42 -0.46
CA LEU A 117 4.70 -14.38 0.54
C LEU A 117 3.32 -13.97 1.01
N TYR A 118 2.44 -14.93 1.21
CA TYR A 118 1.19 -14.76 1.93
C TYR A 118 1.16 -15.71 3.12
N TYR A 119 0.68 -15.22 4.25
CA TYR A 119 0.44 -16.00 5.45
C TYR A 119 -0.85 -15.55 6.12
N ALA A 120 -1.53 -16.49 6.76
CA ALA A 120 -2.75 -16.18 7.49
C ALA A 120 -2.97 -17.17 8.62
N ASN A 121 -3.45 -16.65 9.75
CA ASN A 121 -3.81 -17.44 10.91
C ASN A 121 -5.22 -17.07 11.38
N PRO A 122 -6.20 -17.98 11.21
CA PRO A 122 -7.57 -17.75 11.64
C PRO A 122 -7.71 -17.56 13.15
N ASN A 123 -6.82 -18.14 13.96
CA ASN A 123 -6.87 -18.03 15.43
C ASN A 123 -6.60 -16.60 15.90
N TYR A 124 -5.81 -15.84 15.14
CA TYR A 124 -5.56 -14.42 15.39
C TYR A 124 -6.46 -13.51 14.54
N HIS A 125 -7.31 -14.08 13.67
CA HIS A 125 -8.01 -13.34 12.63
C HIS A 125 -7.08 -12.40 11.82
N ARG A 126 -5.86 -12.88 11.51
CA ARG A 126 -4.86 -12.08 10.77
C ARG A 126 -4.52 -12.69 9.44
N GLU A 127 -4.49 -11.84 8.42
CA GLU A 127 -3.92 -12.12 7.10
C GLU A 127 -2.83 -11.11 6.81
N ILE A 128 -1.74 -11.58 6.21
CA ILE A 128 -0.60 -10.74 5.87
C ILE A 128 0.02 -11.20 4.56
N TYR A 129 0.45 -10.27 3.72
CA TYR A 129 1.39 -10.58 2.66
C TYR A 129 2.60 -9.66 2.66
N MET A 130 3.65 -10.14 2.01
CA MET A 130 4.95 -9.50 1.94
C MET A 130 5.26 -9.04 0.52
N THR A 131 5.88 -7.88 0.39
CA THR A 131 6.35 -7.32 -0.87
C THR A 131 7.77 -6.75 -0.73
N PRO A 132 8.50 -6.49 -1.83
CA PRO A 132 9.76 -5.75 -1.77
C PRO A 132 9.55 -4.38 -1.12
N TYR A 133 10.47 -4.00 -0.24
CA TYR A 133 10.44 -2.69 0.38
C TYR A 133 10.99 -1.61 -0.56
N TYR A 134 10.18 -0.59 -0.84
CA TYR A 134 10.61 0.61 -1.57
C TYR A 134 10.85 1.73 -0.58
N TYR A 135 12.12 1.94 -0.24
CA TYR A 135 12.53 2.93 0.76
C TYR A 135 11.95 4.30 0.43
N GLN A 136 11.21 4.85 1.40
CA GLN A 136 10.65 6.19 1.33
C GLN A 136 9.74 6.42 0.11
N ALA A 137 9.09 5.37 -0.42
CA ALA A 137 8.10 5.55 -1.45
C ALA A 137 6.94 6.46 -0.96
N ARG A 138 6.40 7.27 -1.87
CA ARG A 138 5.35 8.24 -1.63
C ARG A 138 4.03 7.70 -2.15
N CYS A 139 3.02 7.56 -1.30
CA CYS A 139 1.70 7.12 -1.73
C CYS A 139 0.97 8.29 -2.37
N ILE A 140 0.47 8.11 -3.58
CA ILE A 140 -0.37 9.09 -4.27
C ILE A 140 -1.77 9.03 -3.68
N SER A 141 -2.34 10.18 -3.35
CA SER A 141 -3.67 10.28 -2.74
C SER A 141 -4.37 11.57 -3.13
N TYR A 142 -5.69 11.59 -2.95
CA TYR A 142 -6.44 12.83 -2.84
C TYR A 142 -6.67 13.14 -1.37
N LEU A 143 -6.51 14.41 -0.98
CA LEU A 143 -6.88 14.94 0.34
C LEU A 143 -7.56 16.28 0.12
N ASP A 144 -8.78 16.45 0.65
CA ASP A 144 -9.55 17.70 0.52
C ASP A 144 -9.60 18.25 -0.92
N GLU A 145 -9.93 17.37 -1.87
CA GLU A 145 -10.05 17.64 -3.30
C GLU A 145 -8.74 17.92 -4.05
N LYS A 146 -7.59 17.73 -3.39
CA LYS A 146 -6.27 17.98 -3.95
C LYS A 146 -5.53 16.69 -4.22
N LEU A 147 -5.01 16.52 -5.44
CA LEU A 147 -4.13 15.39 -5.77
C LEU A 147 -2.72 15.70 -5.24
N GLY A 148 -2.10 14.71 -4.62
CA GLY A 148 -0.80 14.88 -4.00
C GLY A 148 -0.23 13.56 -3.53
N ILE A 149 0.74 13.66 -2.64
CA ILE A 149 1.45 12.51 -2.07
C ILE A 149 1.59 12.63 -0.56
N TYR A 150 1.61 11.48 0.11
CA TYR A 150 2.05 11.41 1.49
C TYR A 150 3.57 11.29 1.56
N VAL A 151 4.19 12.28 2.20
CA VAL A 151 5.63 12.36 2.46
C VAL A 151 5.88 11.86 3.89
N PRO A 152 6.52 10.70 4.07
CA PRO A 152 6.75 10.12 5.40
C PRO A 152 7.82 10.82 6.26
N GLU A 153 8.51 11.86 5.75
CA GLU A 153 9.71 12.40 6.40
C GLU A 153 9.91 13.92 6.27
N PRO A 154 10.65 14.53 7.21
CA PRO A 154 10.98 14.02 8.55
C PRO A 154 9.73 13.95 9.46
N VAL A 155 8.63 14.54 9.01
CA VAL A 155 7.30 14.52 9.63
C VAL A 155 6.33 14.03 8.57
N TYR A 156 5.45 13.09 8.90
CA TYR A 156 4.43 12.60 7.98
C TYR A 156 3.46 13.74 7.62
N HIS A 157 3.34 14.06 6.33
CA HIS A 157 2.43 15.11 5.84
C HIS A 157 1.97 14.82 4.41
N PHE A 158 0.91 15.52 3.99
CA PHE A 158 0.44 15.51 2.62
C PHE A 158 1.02 16.72 1.88
N GLU A 159 1.53 16.49 0.68
CA GLU A 159 2.03 17.52 -0.24
C GLU A 159 1.22 17.47 -1.53
N GLU A 160 0.55 18.57 -1.86
CA GLU A 160 -0.24 18.75 -3.08
C GLU A 160 0.69 18.94 -4.30
N PHE A 161 0.34 18.31 -5.42
CA PHE A 161 1.04 18.55 -6.68
C PHE A 161 0.69 19.92 -7.25
N LYS A 162 1.64 20.55 -7.95
CA LYS A 162 1.33 21.74 -8.75
C LYS A 162 0.46 21.35 -9.95
N GLU A 163 -0.28 22.31 -10.49
CA GLU A 163 -1.16 22.07 -11.65
C GLU A 163 -0.45 21.36 -12.81
N ASP A 164 0.72 21.84 -13.23
CA ASP A 164 1.49 21.21 -14.33
C ASP A 164 1.93 19.77 -14.00
N ASP A 165 2.17 19.47 -12.73
CA ASP A 165 2.57 18.13 -12.27
C ASP A 165 1.35 17.19 -12.20
N LYS A 166 0.16 17.73 -11.90
CA LYS A 166 -1.09 16.98 -11.77
C LYS A 166 -1.44 16.27 -13.07
N ASP A 167 -1.39 16.99 -14.20
CA ASP A 167 -1.68 16.43 -15.52
C ASP A 167 -0.77 15.25 -15.84
N VAL A 168 0.52 15.37 -15.53
CA VAL A 168 1.50 14.29 -15.70
C VAL A 168 1.15 13.09 -14.83
N ILE A 169 0.79 13.30 -13.56
CA ILE A 169 0.45 12.22 -12.63
C ILE A 169 -0.81 11.49 -13.07
N GLU A 170 -1.86 12.21 -13.46
CA GLU A 170 -3.14 11.63 -13.92
C GLU A 170 -2.97 10.83 -15.23
N GLU A 171 -2.19 11.36 -16.18
CA GLU A 171 -1.84 10.64 -17.41
C GLU A 171 -1.10 9.34 -17.08
N VAL A 172 -0.12 9.41 -16.18
CA VAL A 172 0.67 8.23 -15.80
C VAL A 172 -0.17 7.20 -15.06
N ILE A 173 -1.07 7.60 -14.15
CA ILE A 173 -1.99 6.67 -13.46
C ILE A 173 -2.83 5.90 -14.49
N THR A 174 -3.40 6.62 -15.46
CA THR A 174 -4.23 6.04 -16.53
C THR A 174 -3.42 5.04 -17.35
N ALA A 175 -2.26 5.47 -17.85
CA ALA A 175 -1.36 4.61 -18.61
C ALA A 175 -0.90 3.39 -17.78
N LYS A 176 -0.67 3.57 -16.48
CA LYS A 176 -0.23 2.52 -15.58
C LYS A 176 -1.30 1.43 -15.45
N ILE A 177 -2.55 1.79 -15.23
CA ILE A 177 -3.66 0.84 -15.12
C ILE A 177 -3.87 0.09 -16.45
N ILE A 178 -3.92 0.82 -17.56
CA ILE A 178 -4.08 0.22 -18.90
C ILE A 178 -2.96 -0.78 -19.19
N SER A 179 -1.72 -0.45 -18.81
CA SER A 179 -0.56 -1.32 -19.02
C SER A 179 -0.60 -2.65 -18.23
N LEU A 180 -1.50 -2.79 -17.25
CA LEU A 180 -1.70 -4.04 -16.51
C LEU A 180 -2.62 -5.02 -17.22
N TYR A 181 -3.32 -4.60 -18.29
CA TYR A 181 -4.17 -5.47 -19.08
C TYR A 181 -3.36 -6.56 -19.80
N ASN A 182 -3.79 -7.80 -19.65
CA ASN A 182 -3.21 -8.93 -20.36
C ASN A 182 -4.03 -9.24 -21.62
N LEU A 183 -3.44 -8.99 -22.79
CA LEU A 183 -4.02 -9.28 -24.10
C LEU A 183 -4.33 -10.78 -24.35
N THR A 184 -3.59 -11.69 -23.72
CA THR A 184 -3.76 -13.14 -23.88
C THR A 184 -4.90 -13.69 -23.01
N THR A 185 -5.00 -13.24 -21.76
CA THR A 185 -6.03 -13.73 -20.82
C THR A 185 -7.26 -12.83 -20.77
N HIS A 186 -7.21 -11.67 -21.40
CA HIS A 186 -8.22 -10.61 -21.33
C HIS A 186 -8.49 -10.09 -19.90
N ILE A 187 -7.49 -10.21 -19.02
CA ILE A 187 -7.61 -9.82 -17.61
C ILE A 187 -7.04 -8.42 -17.41
N GLY A 188 -7.80 -7.55 -16.75
CA GLY A 188 -7.37 -6.22 -16.32
C GLY A 188 -7.76 -5.92 -14.87
N LEU A 189 -7.27 -4.80 -14.34
CA LEU A 189 -7.60 -4.29 -13.01
C LEU A 189 -8.93 -3.50 -13.06
N ASP A 190 -9.95 -3.94 -12.30
CA ASP A 190 -11.30 -3.32 -12.24
C ASP A 190 -11.43 -2.28 -11.14
N LYS A 191 -10.93 -2.62 -9.95
CA LYS A 191 -11.06 -1.77 -8.76
C LYS A 191 -9.69 -1.27 -8.32
N PHE A 192 -9.45 0.00 -8.64
CA PHE A 192 -8.39 0.84 -8.12
C PHE A 192 -9.02 2.10 -7.51
N ARG A 193 -8.26 2.80 -6.67
CA ARG A 193 -8.64 4.03 -6.00
C ARG A 193 -7.40 4.90 -5.84
N VAL A 194 -7.38 6.03 -6.56
CA VAL A 194 -6.30 7.02 -6.40
C VAL A 194 -6.34 7.59 -4.98
N SER A 195 -7.53 7.81 -4.42
CA SER A 195 -7.70 8.41 -3.09
C SER A 195 -7.25 7.54 -1.90
N SER A 196 -6.92 6.26 -2.12
CA SER A 196 -6.54 5.34 -1.04
C SER A 196 -5.10 4.86 -1.10
N GLY A 197 -4.23 5.54 -1.86
CA GLY A 197 -2.81 5.18 -1.89
C GLY A 197 -2.51 3.94 -2.73
N ASP A 198 -3.32 3.59 -3.73
CA ASP A 198 -3.10 2.39 -4.55
C ASP A 198 -1.83 2.47 -5.42
N PHE A 199 -1.24 3.67 -5.54
CA PHE A 199 -0.07 3.96 -6.33
C PHE A 199 1.02 4.55 -5.46
N ILE A 200 2.26 4.13 -5.73
CA ILE A 200 3.44 4.72 -5.11
C ILE A 200 4.39 5.29 -6.16
N LEU A 201 5.12 6.33 -5.77
CA LEU A 201 6.28 6.86 -6.48
C LEU A 201 7.53 6.65 -5.63
N ARG A 202 8.64 6.25 -6.25
CA ARG A 202 9.92 6.15 -5.54
C ARG A 202 10.46 7.55 -5.25
N LYS A 203 11.10 7.72 -4.10
CA LYS A 203 11.83 8.96 -3.79
C LYS A 203 12.83 9.31 -4.91
N GLY A 204 12.89 10.57 -5.29
CA GLY A 204 13.71 11.07 -6.39
C GLY A 204 12.89 11.29 -7.67
N PHE A 205 11.64 10.83 -7.74
CA PHE A 205 10.75 11.13 -8.86
C PHE A 205 10.54 12.64 -9.04
N GLU A 206 10.64 13.41 -7.96
CA GLU A 206 10.47 14.86 -7.91
C GLU A 206 11.42 15.58 -8.88
N ASP A 207 12.63 15.02 -9.09
CA ASP A 207 13.63 15.55 -10.02
C ASP A 207 13.27 15.32 -11.50
N THR A 208 12.29 14.45 -11.77
CA THR A 208 11.88 14.00 -13.11
C THR A 208 10.39 14.15 -13.37
N ILE A 209 9.67 14.86 -12.49
CA ILE A 209 8.20 14.96 -12.51
C ILE A 209 7.66 15.57 -13.81
N ASN A 210 8.45 16.42 -14.47
CA ASN A 210 8.11 17.01 -15.77
C ASN A 210 8.21 16.05 -16.96
N ASN A 211 8.52 14.77 -16.73
CA ASN A 211 8.69 13.75 -17.76
C ASN A 211 7.79 12.54 -17.50
N VAL A 212 6.70 12.45 -18.26
CA VAL A 212 5.71 11.36 -18.20
C VAL A 212 6.36 9.97 -18.20
N ASN A 213 7.35 9.73 -19.05
CA ASN A 213 8.01 8.41 -19.14
C ASN A 213 8.83 8.08 -17.88
N SER A 214 9.46 9.08 -17.27
CA SER A 214 10.25 8.89 -16.05
C SER A 214 9.33 8.58 -14.87
N VAL A 215 8.29 9.40 -14.70
CA VAL A 215 7.24 9.19 -13.69
C VAL A 215 6.55 7.84 -13.89
N PHE A 216 6.27 7.45 -15.14
CA PHE A 216 5.74 6.12 -15.43
C PHE A 216 6.67 5.01 -14.95
N ASN A 217 7.97 5.08 -15.20
CA ASN A 217 8.90 4.02 -14.78
C ASN A 217 9.07 3.94 -13.26
N ASP A 218 8.92 5.05 -12.55
CA ASP A 218 9.02 5.11 -11.09
C ASP A 218 7.72 4.75 -10.38
N MET A 219 6.57 4.97 -11.04
CA MET A 219 5.25 4.67 -10.48
C MET A 219 4.98 3.16 -10.47
N LYS A 220 4.48 2.67 -9.33
CA LYS A 220 4.02 1.29 -9.17
C LYS A 220 2.63 1.23 -8.58
N VAL A 221 1.83 0.28 -9.07
CA VAL A 221 0.58 -0.14 -8.43
C VAL A 221 0.92 -1.06 -7.26
N ILE A 222 0.34 -0.79 -6.09
CA ILE A 222 0.55 -1.56 -4.86
C ILE A 222 -0.69 -2.28 -4.37
N ALA A 223 -1.88 -1.95 -4.87
CA ALA A 223 -3.14 -2.58 -4.50
C ALA A 223 -3.88 -3.12 -5.72
N ALA A 224 -4.53 -4.28 -5.57
CA ALA A 224 -5.31 -4.91 -6.64
C ALA A 224 -6.55 -5.61 -6.08
N ARG A 225 -7.61 -4.83 -5.83
CA ARG A 225 -8.80 -5.31 -5.09
C ARG A 225 -9.70 -6.23 -5.91
N LYS A 226 -9.76 -6.02 -7.22
CA LYS A 226 -10.60 -6.82 -8.12
C LYS A 226 -10.09 -6.76 -9.54
N LEU A 227 -10.14 -7.91 -10.21
CA LEU A 227 -9.86 -8.06 -11.63
C LEU A 227 -11.16 -8.18 -12.44
N VAL A 228 -11.07 -7.89 -13.73
CA VAL A 228 -12.15 -8.09 -14.70
C VAL A 228 -11.62 -8.88 -15.89
N ASN A 229 -12.51 -9.60 -16.56
CA ASN A 229 -12.23 -10.25 -17.84
C ASN A 229 -13.13 -9.65 -18.92
N MET A 230 -12.56 -8.97 -19.91
CA MET A 230 -13.28 -8.26 -20.98
C MET A 230 -12.32 -7.90 -22.12
N SER A 231 -12.86 -7.44 -23.26
CA SER A 231 -12.02 -6.98 -24.39
C SER A 231 -11.18 -5.76 -24.02
N LEU A 232 -10.13 -5.45 -24.79
CA LEU A 232 -9.29 -4.28 -24.52
C LEU A 232 -10.09 -2.98 -24.67
N ASP A 233 -10.95 -2.88 -25.68
CA ASP A 233 -11.75 -1.69 -25.93
C ASP A 233 -12.73 -1.45 -24.76
N ASP A 234 -13.46 -2.49 -24.33
CA ASP A 234 -14.34 -2.42 -23.15
C ASP A 234 -13.55 -2.09 -21.87
N TYR A 235 -12.31 -2.59 -21.76
CA TYR A 235 -11.45 -2.33 -20.62
C TYR A 235 -11.02 -0.86 -20.57
N ILE A 236 -10.61 -0.29 -21.69
CA ILE A 236 -10.24 1.12 -21.79
C ILE A 236 -11.43 2.01 -21.42
N ASP A 237 -12.62 1.71 -21.96
CA ASP A 237 -13.85 2.43 -21.63
C ASP A 237 -14.18 2.35 -20.13
N LEU A 238 -14.03 1.16 -19.52
CA LEU A 238 -14.19 0.96 -18.08
C LEU A 238 -13.20 1.84 -17.27
N ILE A 239 -11.94 1.94 -17.69
CA ILE A 239 -10.94 2.76 -16.98
C ILE A 239 -11.31 4.24 -17.02
N TYR A 240 -11.70 4.76 -18.19
CA TYR A 240 -12.15 6.15 -18.30
C TYR A 240 -13.40 6.41 -17.45
N GLU A 241 -14.39 5.52 -17.49
CA GLU A 241 -15.59 5.63 -16.64
C GLU A 241 -15.24 5.67 -15.15
N ARG A 242 -14.26 4.86 -14.72
CA ARG A 242 -13.79 4.84 -13.33
C ARG A 242 -13.12 6.16 -12.95
N LEU A 243 -12.23 6.67 -13.80
CA LEU A 243 -11.49 7.92 -13.56
C LEU A 243 -12.42 9.15 -13.53
N GLU A 244 -13.37 9.26 -14.47
CA GLU A 244 -14.38 10.34 -14.46
C GLU A 244 -15.27 10.32 -13.20
N LYS A 245 -15.56 9.12 -12.69
CA LYS A 245 -16.30 8.95 -11.43
C LYS A 245 -15.49 9.33 -10.19
N PHE A 246 -14.16 9.26 -10.26
CA PHE A 246 -13.29 9.77 -9.19
C PHE A 246 -13.35 11.28 -9.14
N ASP A 247 -13.23 11.97 -10.27
CA ASP A 247 -13.31 13.43 -10.36
C ASP A 247 -14.65 14.00 -9.85
N SER A 248 -15.73 13.22 -9.97
CA SER A 248 -17.06 13.76 -9.74
C SER A 248 -17.65 13.50 -8.34
N LYS A 249 -17.32 12.44 -7.60
CA LYS A 249 -18.13 12.05 -6.39
C LYS A 249 -17.47 11.29 -5.23
N ASN A 250 -16.18 10.94 -5.24
CA ASN A 250 -15.60 10.13 -4.15
C ASN A 250 -14.21 10.60 -3.71
N ILE A 251 -14.11 11.91 -3.46
CA ILE A 251 -12.96 12.45 -2.74
C ILE A 251 -13.12 11.93 -1.32
N ASP A 252 -12.29 10.95 -0.95
CA ASP A 252 -12.13 10.55 0.45
C ASP A 252 -11.93 11.85 1.22
N LYS A 253 -12.88 12.18 2.11
CA LYS A 253 -12.63 13.17 3.16
C LYS A 253 -11.61 12.50 4.05
N GLY A 254 -10.34 12.53 3.60
CA GLY A 254 -9.26 11.67 4.06
C GLY A 254 -9.38 11.51 5.56
N ILE A 255 -9.39 10.25 6.03
CA ILE A 255 -9.59 9.82 7.42
C ILE A 255 -9.33 11.01 8.32
N GLU A 256 -10.40 11.68 8.80
CA GLU A 256 -10.31 12.94 9.57
C GLU A 256 -9.14 12.79 10.52
N LEU A 257 -8.00 13.35 10.11
CA LEU A 257 -6.73 12.94 10.66
C LEU A 257 -6.80 13.40 12.11
N GLY A 258 -6.82 12.44 13.03
CA GLY A 258 -6.93 12.66 14.49
C GLY A 258 -5.84 13.59 15.04
N PHE A 259 -4.92 14.05 14.20
CA PHE A 259 -4.05 15.20 14.40
C PHE A 259 -4.81 16.49 14.77
N SER A 260 -6.09 16.66 14.39
CA SER A 260 -6.90 17.81 14.83
C SER A 260 -7.19 17.80 16.34
N LYS A 261 -7.12 16.64 17.01
CA LYS A 261 -7.30 16.53 18.47
C LYS A 261 -6.01 16.67 19.29
N VAL A 262 -4.84 16.72 18.64
CA VAL A 262 -3.55 16.94 19.34
C VAL A 262 -3.19 18.43 19.45
N LYS A 263 -3.84 19.32 18.67
CA LYS A 263 -3.74 20.77 18.89
C LYS A 263 -4.69 21.23 20.02
N LYS A 264 -4.15 21.21 21.24
CA LYS A 264 -4.50 21.94 22.48
C LYS A 264 -4.71 21.00 23.68
N ARG A 265 -3.58 20.54 24.22
CA ARG A 265 -3.35 20.63 25.67
C ARG A 265 -2.09 21.46 25.89
N THR A 266 -2.24 22.78 25.77
CA THR A 266 -1.44 23.74 26.55
C THR A 266 -1.85 23.65 28.00
#